data_AF-A0A6V8P681-F1
#
_entry.id   AF-A0A6V8P681-F1
#
_cell.length_a   1.000
_cell.length_b   1.000
_cell.length_c   1.000
_cell.angle_alpha   90.00
_cell.angle_beta   90.00
_cell.angle_gamma   90.00
#
_symmetry.space_group_name_H-M   'P 1'
#
loop_
_entity.id
_entity.type
_entity.pdbx_description
1 polymer ?
#
loop_
_entity_poly.entity_id
_entity_poly.type
_entity_poly.pdbx_seq_one_letter_code
_entity_poly.pdbx_strand_id
1 'polypeptide(L)'
;QHSSLKPRIDQSKCTGCKRCVKVCPEEAIALDEAKKAFIDYSLCIGCAECTITCLEGAIAVNWDQGEEGSLQERMAEYTLGVVVTKPGKCGFMNFLLNISPACDCPGWSDVPIVPNLGILASTDPIAIDQASVDLVNSAPGLPDSRLGDQLRASDKFAVVHKIDWSYQLKHGEKIGLGNREYELIEIK
;
A
#
# COMPACT_ATOMS: atom_id res chain seq x y z
N GLN A 1 -8.38 1.04 5.29
CA GLN A 1 -7.67 2.18 5.90
C GLN A 1 -6.62 2.74 4.95
N HIS A 2 -6.91 2.83 3.66
CA HIS A 2 -5.95 3.32 2.67
C HIS A 2 -6.71 4.19 1.68
N SER A 3 -6.34 5.46 1.63
CA SER A 3 -6.89 6.47 0.74
C SER A 3 -5.80 6.87 -0.24
N SER A 4 -6.17 7.27 -1.46
CA SER A 4 -5.26 7.90 -2.42
C SER A 4 -4.73 9.28 -1.95
N LEU A 5 -5.14 9.71 -0.74
CA LEU A 5 -4.75 10.95 -0.08
C LEU A 5 -5.14 12.21 -0.86
N LYS A 6 -6.12 12.11 -1.77
CA LYS A 6 -6.79 13.27 -2.38
C LYS A 6 -7.71 13.92 -1.33
N PRO A 7 -7.30 15.03 -0.69
CA PRO A 7 -8.03 15.57 0.45
C PRO A 7 -9.28 16.33 -0.01
N ARG A 8 -10.24 16.49 0.90
CA ARG A 8 -11.46 17.29 0.68
C ARG A 8 -11.43 18.54 1.56
N ILE A 9 -11.92 19.66 1.01
CA ILE A 9 -12.07 20.91 1.75
C ILE A 9 -13.53 21.07 2.21
N ASP A 10 -13.70 21.28 3.52
CA ASP A 10 -14.93 21.75 4.15
C ASP A 10 -15.05 23.27 4.01
N GLN A 11 -15.94 23.70 3.13
CA GLN A 11 -16.15 25.11 2.80
C GLN A 11 -16.68 25.93 3.99
N SER A 12 -17.34 25.28 4.96
CA SER A 12 -17.86 25.95 6.16
C SER A 12 -16.76 26.39 7.11
N LYS A 13 -15.68 25.60 7.22
CA LYS A 13 -14.52 25.87 8.09
C LYS A 13 -13.41 26.67 7.42
N CYS A 14 -13.35 26.66 6.09
CA CYS A 14 -12.30 27.35 5.36
C CYS A 14 -12.39 28.89 5.56
N THR A 15 -11.34 29.51 6.07
CA THR A 15 -11.26 30.97 6.26
C THR A 15 -10.66 31.74 5.08
N GLY A 16 -10.16 31.05 4.06
CA GLY A 16 -9.53 31.69 2.89
C GLY A 16 -8.12 32.21 3.16
N CYS A 17 -7.43 31.71 4.19
CA CYS A 17 -6.12 32.20 4.64
C CYS A 17 -4.95 31.93 3.69
N LYS A 18 -5.17 31.19 2.59
CA LYS A 18 -4.19 30.85 1.52
C LYS A 18 -2.97 30.03 1.96
N ARG A 19 -2.92 29.48 3.18
CA ARG A 19 -1.79 28.63 3.59
C ARG A 19 -1.66 27.38 2.72
N CYS A 20 -2.76 26.68 2.49
CA CYS A 20 -2.83 25.50 1.62
C CYS A 20 -2.37 25.80 0.19
N VAL A 21 -2.71 26.97 -0.35
CA VAL A 21 -2.27 27.44 -1.68
C VAL A 21 -0.74 27.56 -1.74
N LYS A 22 -0.12 28.13 -0.70
CA LYS A 22 1.33 28.38 -0.67
C LYS A 22 2.18 27.12 -0.54
N VAL A 23 1.66 26.09 0.12
CA VAL A 23 2.42 24.84 0.36
C VAL A 23 2.17 23.78 -0.71
N CYS A 24 1.25 23.99 -1.64
CA CYS A 24 0.96 22.98 -2.66
C CYS A 24 2.08 22.97 -3.71
N PRO A 25 2.86 21.87 -3.83
CA PRO A 25 3.98 21.81 -4.77
C PRO A 25 3.52 21.83 -6.24
N GLU A 26 2.33 21.30 -6.51
CA GLU A 26 1.74 21.19 -7.86
C GLU A 26 0.80 22.35 -8.20
N GLU A 27 0.74 23.39 -7.36
CA GLU A 27 -0.17 24.53 -7.52
C GLU A 27 -1.66 24.13 -7.68
N ALA A 28 -2.03 22.94 -7.19
CA ALA A 28 -3.36 22.34 -7.36
C ALA A 28 -4.46 22.99 -6.50
N ILE A 29 -4.16 24.04 -5.74
CA ILE A 29 -5.10 24.66 -4.79
C ILE A 29 -5.23 26.14 -5.12
N ALA A 30 -6.46 26.60 -5.34
CA ALA A 30 -6.77 28.00 -5.60
C ALA A 30 -7.94 28.48 -4.72
N LEU A 31 -8.21 29.79 -4.75
CA LEU A 31 -9.40 30.36 -4.12
C LEU A 31 -10.49 30.61 -5.17
N ASP A 32 -11.74 30.32 -4.81
CA ASP A 32 -12.93 30.66 -5.59
C ASP A 32 -13.34 32.14 -5.41
N GLU A 33 -14.45 32.52 -6.06
CA GLU A 33 -15.03 33.87 -5.96
C GLU A 33 -15.45 34.24 -4.53
N ALA A 34 -15.82 33.26 -3.70
CA ALA A 34 -16.15 33.43 -2.29
C ALA A 34 -14.91 33.47 -1.38
N LYS A 35 -13.71 33.52 -1.96
CA LYS A 35 -12.41 33.46 -1.28
C LYS A 35 -12.19 32.18 -0.47
N LYS A 36 -12.83 31.09 -0.87
CA LYS A 36 -12.68 29.77 -0.25
C LYS A 36 -11.78 28.88 -1.09
N ALA A 37 -11.02 28.00 -0.44
CA ALA A 37 -10.09 27.14 -1.12
C ALA A 37 -10.81 25.98 -1.82
N PHE A 38 -10.38 25.64 -3.03
CA PHE A 38 -10.76 24.43 -3.75
C PHE A 38 -9.52 23.73 -4.30
N ILE A 39 -9.65 22.43 -4.59
CA ILE A 39 -8.56 21.58 -5.08
C ILE A 39 -8.89 21.13 -6.49
N ASP A 40 -7.96 21.34 -7.42
CA ASP A 40 -7.98 20.70 -8.73
C ASP A 40 -7.38 19.29 -8.61
N TYR A 41 -8.25 18.27 -8.67
CA TYR A 41 -7.84 16.87 -8.52
C TYR A 41 -7.09 16.30 -9.73
N SER A 42 -7.04 17.03 -10.85
CA SER A 42 -6.22 16.65 -12.02
C SER A 42 -4.74 16.96 -11.78
N LEU A 43 -4.42 17.96 -10.96
CA LEU A 43 -3.07 18.34 -10.57
C LEU A 43 -2.66 17.76 -9.21
N CYS A 44 -3.63 17.44 -8.36
CA CYS A 44 -3.35 16.96 -7.01
C CYS A 44 -2.68 15.57 -6.99
N ILE A 45 -1.41 15.53 -6.61
CA ILE A 45 -0.64 14.29 -6.40
C ILE A 45 -0.96 13.56 -5.08
N GLY A 46 -1.75 14.16 -4.19
CA GLY A 46 -2.13 13.53 -2.92
C GLY A 46 -1.00 13.49 -1.87
N CYS A 47 -0.10 14.48 -1.85
CA CYS A 47 0.98 14.57 -0.85
C CYS A 47 0.48 14.92 0.58
N ALA A 48 -0.78 15.32 0.72
CA ALA A 48 -1.45 15.68 1.96
C ALA A 48 -0.85 16.84 2.79
N GLU A 49 0.13 17.58 2.27
CA GLU A 49 0.75 18.73 2.97
C GLU A 49 -0.28 19.81 3.36
N CYS A 50 -1.29 20.01 2.50
CA CYS A 50 -2.38 20.93 2.76
C CYS A 50 -3.25 20.53 3.97
N THR A 51 -3.34 19.24 4.31
CA THR A 51 -4.10 18.77 5.48
C THR A 51 -3.41 19.19 6.79
N ILE A 52 -2.08 19.07 6.84
CA ILE A 52 -1.27 19.37 8.02
C ILE A 52 -1.17 20.89 8.24
N THR A 53 -1.07 21.70 7.17
CA THR A 53 -0.95 23.16 7.33
C THR A 53 -2.26 23.85 7.74
N CYS A 54 -3.41 23.19 7.61
CA CYS A 54 -4.70 23.81 7.83
C CYS A 54 -5.05 23.88 9.33
N LEU A 55 -4.78 25.04 9.96
CA LEU A 55 -5.09 25.24 11.38
C LEU A 55 -6.58 25.21 11.72
N GLU A 56 -7.45 25.47 10.75
CA GLU A 56 -8.91 25.44 10.93
C GLU A 56 -9.48 24.01 10.89
N GLY A 57 -8.66 23.00 10.55
CA GLY A 57 -9.14 21.64 10.31
C GLY A 57 -10.15 21.57 9.16
N ALA A 58 -10.08 22.50 8.20
CA ALA A 58 -10.98 22.57 7.06
C ALA A 58 -10.60 21.59 5.94
N ILE A 59 -9.39 21.02 5.96
CA ILE A 59 -8.92 20.09 4.93
C ILE A 59 -8.72 18.72 5.58
N ALA A 60 -9.49 17.73 5.13
CA ALA A 60 -9.49 16.39 5.69
C ALA A 60 -9.12 15.34 4.64
N VAL A 61 -8.56 14.22 5.10
CA VAL A 61 -8.36 13.03 4.26
C VAL A 61 -9.70 12.55 3.75
N ASN A 62 -9.80 12.34 2.44
CA ASN A 62 -10.97 11.73 1.84
C ASN A 62 -10.82 10.21 1.85
N TRP A 63 -11.49 9.55 2.80
CA TRP A 63 -11.41 8.10 2.95
C TRP A 63 -12.18 7.33 1.86
N ASP A 64 -13.05 8.01 1.12
CA ASP A 64 -13.91 7.41 0.10
C ASP A 64 -13.29 7.45 -1.32
N GLN A 65 -12.07 7.97 -1.45
CA GLN A 65 -11.36 8.05 -2.74
C GLN A 65 -10.07 7.24 -2.72
N GLY A 66 -10.16 6.03 -3.26
CA GLY A 66 -9.02 5.23 -3.69
C GLY A 66 -9.46 4.39 -4.87
N GLU A 67 -8.85 4.60 -6.04
CA GLU A 67 -8.91 3.60 -7.10
C GLU A 67 -8.23 2.34 -6.57
N GLU A 68 -8.89 1.20 -6.72
CA GLU A 68 -8.33 -0.09 -6.33
C GLU A 68 -6.97 -0.29 -7.00
N GLY A 69 -5.95 -0.60 -6.21
CA GLY A 69 -4.59 -0.74 -6.73
C GLY A 69 -3.70 0.51 -6.63
N SER A 70 -4.27 1.71 -6.50
CA SER A 70 -3.46 2.95 -6.51
C SER A 70 -2.41 3.03 -5.40
N LEU A 71 -2.70 2.48 -4.21
CA LEU A 71 -1.69 2.38 -3.15
C LEU A 71 -0.61 1.35 -3.52
N GLN A 72 -1.02 0.19 -4.04
CA GLN A 72 -0.11 -0.86 -4.49
C GLN A 72 0.86 -0.35 -5.57
N GLU A 73 0.38 0.44 -6.52
CA GLU A 73 1.22 1.05 -7.56
C GLU A 73 2.26 1.99 -6.97
N ARG A 74 1.83 2.92 -6.12
CA ARG A 74 2.72 3.88 -5.45
C ARG A 74 3.79 3.20 -4.61
N MET A 75 3.45 2.11 -3.90
CA MET A 75 4.43 1.34 -3.13
C MET A 75 5.52 0.76 -4.03
N ALA A 76 5.16 0.22 -5.20
CA ALA A 76 6.15 -0.26 -6.17
C ALA A 76 6.98 0.89 -6.77
N GLU A 77 6.37 2.01 -7.12
CA GLU A 77 7.06 3.18 -7.69
C GLU A 77 8.09 3.79 -6.72
N TYR A 78 7.72 3.92 -5.44
CA TYR A 78 8.65 4.43 -4.43
C TYR A 78 9.80 3.46 -4.19
N THR A 79 9.52 2.15 -4.19
CA THR A 79 10.57 1.13 -4.10
C THR A 79 11.53 1.24 -5.28
N LEU A 80 11.00 1.36 -6.50
CA LEU A 80 11.80 1.57 -7.70
C LEU A 80 12.68 2.82 -7.58
N GLY A 81 12.12 3.95 -7.13
CA GLY A 81 12.85 5.20 -6.92
C GLY A 81 14.07 5.05 -6.00
N VAL A 82 14.03 4.13 -5.03
CA VAL A 82 15.19 3.82 -4.17
C VAL A 82 16.14 2.84 -4.86
N VAL A 83 15.63 1.75 -5.42
CA VAL A 83 16.44 0.65 -5.98
C VAL A 83 17.29 1.14 -7.17
N VAL A 84 16.75 2.00 -8.03
CA VAL A 84 17.48 2.53 -9.20
C VAL A 84 18.71 3.37 -8.83
N THR A 85 18.74 3.93 -7.62
CA THR A 85 19.89 4.71 -7.13
C THR A 85 21.03 3.82 -6.60
N LYS A 86 20.79 2.50 -6.45
CA LYS A 86 21.70 1.54 -5.81
C LYS A 86 21.85 0.24 -6.63
N PRO A 87 22.29 0.33 -7.90
CA PRO A 87 22.39 -0.85 -8.76
C PRO A 87 23.31 -1.92 -8.16
N GLY A 88 22.82 -3.15 -8.07
CA GLY A 88 23.54 -4.31 -7.52
C GLY A 88 23.85 -4.24 -6.02
N LYS A 89 23.23 -3.31 -5.27
CA LYS A 89 23.48 -3.10 -3.83
C LYS A 89 22.21 -3.25 -2.98
N CYS A 90 21.14 -3.78 -3.56
CA CYS A 90 19.89 -4.07 -2.87
C CYS A 90 19.76 -5.57 -2.67
N GLY A 91 19.37 -5.96 -1.46
CA GLY A 91 18.95 -7.31 -1.11
C GLY A 91 17.68 -7.22 -0.26
N PHE A 92 16.80 -8.20 -0.44
CA PHE A 92 15.48 -8.26 0.16
C PHE A 92 15.36 -9.55 0.96
N MET A 93 14.69 -9.48 2.11
CA MET A 93 14.43 -10.63 2.97
C MET A 93 12.98 -10.59 3.43
N ASN A 94 12.28 -11.71 3.28
CA ASN A 94 10.91 -11.87 3.76
C ASN A 94 10.89 -12.91 4.89
N PHE A 95 10.21 -12.58 5.99
CA PHE A 95 10.05 -13.45 7.14
C PHE A 95 8.62 -13.97 7.15
N LEU A 96 8.44 -15.22 6.70
CA LEU A 96 7.13 -15.85 6.60
C LEU A 96 6.78 -16.52 7.94
N LEU A 97 6.65 -15.70 8.97
CA LEU A 97 6.42 -16.14 10.35
C LEU A 97 5.14 -15.50 10.89
N ASN A 98 4.31 -16.29 11.58
CA ASN A 98 3.07 -15.83 12.21
C ASN A 98 2.20 -14.96 11.27
N ILE A 99 1.92 -15.45 10.05
CA ILE A 99 1.16 -14.68 9.04
C ILE A 99 -0.24 -14.35 9.58
N SER A 100 -0.40 -13.13 10.06
CA SER A 100 -1.62 -12.66 10.74
C SER A 100 -2.73 -12.37 9.74
N PRO A 101 -4.01 -12.64 10.07
CA PRO A 101 -5.13 -12.32 9.20
C PRO A 101 -5.59 -10.85 9.28
N ALA A 102 -4.90 -10.01 10.03
CA ALA A 102 -5.19 -8.59 10.16
C ALA A 102 -3.91 -7.76 9.97
N CYS A 103 -4.08 -6.48 9.64
CA CYS A 103 -2.99 -5.51 9.75
C CYS A 103 -2.47 -5.48 11.18
N ASP A 104 -1.24 -5.01 11.38
CA ASP A 104 -0.58 -4.80 12.67
C ASP A 104 -1.11 -3.59 13.46
N CYS A 105 -2.07 -2.85 12.91
CA CYS A 105 -2.72 -1.73 13.60
C CYS A 105 -3.36 -2.09 14.96
N PRO A 106 -4.04 -3.23 15.14
CA PRO A 106 -4.55 -3.65 16.44
C PRO A 106 -3.42 -4.12 17.35
N GLY A 107 -3.49 -3.80 18.64
CA GLY A 107 -2.55 -4.30 19.66
C GLY A 107 -2.68 -5.79 19.99
N TRP A 108 -3.28 -6.59 19.11
CA TRP A 108 -3.53 -8.01 19.26
C TRP A 108 -3.37 -8.71 17.90
N SER A 109 -3.02 -10.00 17.90
CA SER A 109 -3.00 -10.83 16.71
C SER A 109 -3.90 -12.04 16.90
N ASP A 110 -4.65 -12.37 15.85
CA ASP A 110 -5.43 -13.60 15.76
C ASP A 110 -4.52 -14.81 15.49
N VAL A 111 -5.12 -16.01 15.42
CA VAL A 111 -4.45 -17.23 14.95
C VAL A 111 -3.87 -16.99 13.54
N PRO A 112 -2.59 -17.30 13.29
CA PRO A 112 -2.00 -17.17 11.96
C PRO A 112 -2.75 -17.98 10.90
N ILE A 113 -2.75 -17.52 9.65
CA ILE A 113 -3.49 -18.20 8.57
C ILE A 113 -2.79 -19.47 8.10
N VAL A 114 -1.45 -19.54 8.22
CA VAL A 114 -0.62 -20.70 7.85
C VAL A 114 0.51 -20.88 8.88
N PRO A 115 1.13 -22.07 8.97
CA PRO A 115 2.34 -22.29 9.75
C PRO A 115 3.50 -21.39 9.31
N ASN A 116 4.54 -21.30 10.14
CA ASN A 116 5.79 -20.64 9.78
C ASN A 116 6.44 -21.33 8.58
N LEU A 117 6.78 -20.56 7.54
CA LEU A 117 7.35 -21.07 6.27
C LEU A 117 8.85 -20.73 6.12
N GLY A 118 9.41 -20.01 7.09
CA GLY A 118 10.83 -19.70 7.18
C GLY A 118 11.17 -18.29 6.70
N ILE A 119 12.36 -18.14 6.16
CA ILE A 119 12.93 -16.87 5.73
C ILE A 119 13.34 -17.02 4.26
N LEU A 120 12.92 -16.06 3.44
CA LEU A 120 13.34 -15.94 2.05
C LEU A 120 14.36 -14.82 1.90
N ALA A 121 15.24 -14.94 0.91
CA ALA A 121 16.14 -13.89 0.51
C ALA A 121 16.23 -13.83 -1.02
N SER A 122 16.35 -12.62 -1.57
CA SER A 122 16.46 -12.37 -3.01
C SER A 122 17.14 -11.04 -3.28
N THR A 123 17.69 -10.86 -4.48
CA THR A 123 18.09 -9.55 -5.01
C THR A 123 16.99 -8.89 -5.84
N ASP A 124 15.90 -9.61 -6.11
CA ASP A 124 14.72 -9.15 -6.84
C ASP A 124 13.51 -9.06 -5.87
N PRO A 125 12.93 -7.86 -5.67
CA PRO A 125 11.83 -7.65 -4.74
C PRO A 125 10.49 -8.21 -5.23
N ILE A 126 10.28 -8.30 -6.55
CA ILE A 126 9.03 -8.85 -7.09
C ILE A 126 9.05 -10.38 -6.99
N ALA A 127 10.20 -10.99 -7.29
CA ALA A 127 10.37 -12.43 -7.20
C ALA A 127 10.18 -12.96 -5.76
N ILE A 128 10.74 -12.27 -4.75
CA ILE A 128 10.61 -12.71 -3.35
C ILE A 128 9.19 -12.55 -2.81
N ASP A 129 8.47 -11.52 -3.22
CA ASP A 129 7.07 -11.34 -2.83
C ASP A 129 6.15 -12.35 -3.55
N GLN A 130 6.42 -12.66 -4.81
CA GLN A 130 5.73 -13.72 -5.54
C GLN A 130 5.95 -15.08 -4.86
N ALA A 131 7.21 -15.42 -4.55
CA ALA A 131 7.56 -16.65 -3.84
C ALA A 131 6.89 -16.72 -2.44
N SER A 132 6.85 -15.61 -1.71
CA SER A 132 6.15 -15.50 -0.42
C SER A 132 4.68 -15.89 -0.55
N VAL A 133 3.98 -15.31 -1.52
CA VAL A 133 2.55 -15.57 -1.71
C VAL A 133 2.31 -17.02 -2.14
N ASP A 134 3.12 -17.54 -3.05
CA ASP A 134 2.98 -18.91 -3.54
C ASP A 134 3.23 -19.96 -2.43
N LEU A 135 4.20 -19.71 -1.55
CA LEU A 135 4.43 -20.55 -0.37
C LEU A 135 3.25 -20.51 0.61
N VAL A 136 2.69 -19.33 0.90
CA VAL A 136 1.50 -19.20 1.76
C VAL A 136 0.29 -19.90 1.14
N ASN A 137 0.07 -19.73 -0.16
CA ASN A 137 -1.04 -20.35 -0.87
C ASN A 137 -0.87 -21.87 -1.01
N SER A 138 0.37 -22.38 -1.01
CA SER A 138 0.67 -23.82 -1.03
C SER A 138 0.61 -24.49 0.36
N ALA A 139 0.88 -23.74 1.43
CA ALA A 139 0.86 -24.26 2.80
C ALA A 139 -0.56 -24.67 3.26
N PRO A 140 -0.70 -25.64 4.18
CA PRO A 140 -2.00 -25.91 4.80
C PRO A 140 -2.42 -24.74 5.69
N GLY A 141 -3.68 -24.31 5.60
CA GLY A 141 -4.24 -23.33 6.52
C GLY A 141 -4.34 -23.87 7.95
N LEU A 142 -4.16 -23.01 8.94
CA LEU A 142 -4.33 -23.39 10.35
C LEU A 142 -5.82 -23.41 10.75
N PRO A 143 -6.27 -24.44 11.50
CA PRO A 143 -7.60 -24.45 12.12
C PRO A 143 -7.80 -23.23 13.02
N ASP A 144 -9.05 -22.82 13.20
CA ASP A 144 -9.46 -21.67 14.03
C ASP A 144 -8.90 -20.31 13.57
N SER A 145 -8.19 -20.26 12.45
CA SER A 145 -7.82 -19.00 11.78
C SER A 145 -9.01 -18.39 11.03
N ARG A 146 -8.85 -17.15 10.58
CA ARG A 146 -9.87 -16.46 9.76
C ARG A 146 -10.15 -17.10 8.40
N LEU A 147 -9.44 -18.17 8.02
CA LEU A 147 -9.78 -18.97 6.85
C LEU A 147 -11.09 -19.75 7.03
N GLY A 148 -11.52 -19.99 8.28
CA GLY A 148 -12.69 -20.84 8.56
C GLY A 148 -12.53 -22.22 7.94
N ASP A 149 -13.54 -22.68 7.21
CA ASP A 149 -13.52 -23.99 6.55
C ASP A 149 -12.62 -24.05 5.30
N GLN A 150 -12.10 -22.91 4.84
CA GLN A 150 -11.34 -22.78 3.59
C GLN A 150 -9.83 -22.97 3.77
N LEU A 151 -9.42 -23.94 4.59
CA LEU A 151 -8.01 -24.19 4.93
C LEU A 151 -7.12 -24.56 3.73
N ARG A 152 -7.72 -24.93 2.60
CA ARG A 152 -7.03 -25.27 1.34
C ARG A 152 -7.39 -24.34 0.18
N ALA A 153 -7.83 -23.12 0.48
CA ALA A 153 -8.07 -22.12 -0.56
C ALA A 153 -6.81 -21.91 -1.42
N SER A 154 -7.01 -21.77 -2.73
CA SER A 154 -5.94 -21.47 -3.70
C SER A 154 -5.33 -20.09 -3.49
N ASP A 155 -6.13 -19.15 -2.98
CA ASP A 155 -5.67 -17.83 -2.56
C ASP A 155 -6.20 -17.56 -1.15
N LYS A 156 -5.34 -17.73 -0.16
CA LYS A 156 -5.67 -17.54 1.25
C LYS A 156 -5.82 -16.06 1.61
N PHE A 157 -5.09 -15.18 0.92
CA PHE A 157 -5.22 -13.74 1.16
C PHE A 157 -6.56 -13.21 0.65
N ALA A 158 -7.06 -13.71 -0.49
CA ALA A 158 -8.39 -13.35 -1.01
C ALA A 158 -9.55 -13.88 -0.13
N VAL A 159 -9.34 -14.97 0.63
CA VAL A 159 -10.33 -15.43 1.62
C VAL A 159 -10.43 -14.46 2.79
N VAL A 160 -9.28 -13.99 3.29
CA VAL A 160 -9.20 -13.17 4.51
C VAL A 160 -9.40 -11.67 4.22
N HIS A 161 -9.08 -11.24 3.00
CA HIS A 161 -9.11 -9.84 2.57
C HIS A 161 -9.85 -9.67 1.24
N LYS A 162 -10.52 -8.54 1.08
CA LYS A 162 -11.21 -8.15 -0.17
C LYS A 162 -10.30 -7.30 -1.07
N ILE A 163 -9.01 -7.63 -1.13
CA ILE A 163 -7.99 -6.84 -1.85
C ILE A 163 -7.19 -7.80 -2.72
N ASP A 164 -7.02 -7.46 -4.00
CA ASP A 164 -6.12 -8.17 -4.90
C ASP A 164 -4.65 -7.75 -4.64
N TRP A 165 -3.89 -8.66 -4.02
CA TRP A 165 -2.45 -8.47 -3.78
C TRP A 165 -1.63 -8.47 -5.08
N SER A 166 -2.13 -9.13 -6.15
CA SER A 166 -1.39 -9.28 -7.40
C SER A 166 -1.21 -7.98 -8.15
N TYR A 167 -2.01 -6.96 -7.84
CA TYR A 167 -1.93 -5.62 -8.44
C TYR A 167 -0.52 -5.02 -8.26
N GLN A 168 0.04 -5.12 -7.04
CA GLN A 168 1.37 -4.60 -6.73
C GLN A 168 2.45 -5.28 -7.57
N LEU A 169 2.41 -6.61 -7.65
CA LEU A 169 3.44 -7.39 -8.33
C LEU A 169 3.37 -7.20 -9.85
N LYS A 170 2.16 -7.17 -10.42
CA LYS A 170 1.94 -6.89 -11.85
C LYS A 170 2.45 -5.50 -12.23
N HIS A 171 2.16 -4.47 -11.42
CA HIS A 171 2.67 -3.12 -11.67
C HIS A 171 4.18 -3.04 -11.52
N GLY A 172 4.72 -3.63 -10.44
CA GLY A 172 6.16 -3.70 -10.20
C GLY A 172 6.94 -4.31 -11.36
N GLU A 173 6.46 -5.44 -11.90
CA GLU A 173 7.02 -6.04 -13.11
C GLU A 173 6.91 -5.12 -14.33
N LYS A 174 5.74 -4.53 -14.56
CA LYS A 174 5.49 -3.59 -15.67
C LYS A 174 6.42 -2.38 -15.67
N ILE A 175 6.75 -1.83 -14.49
CA ILE A 175 7.65 -0.67 -14.36
C ILE A 175 9.13 -1.06 -14.27
N GLY A 176 9.46 -2.36 -14.34
CA GLY A 176 10.83 -2.86 -14.33
C GLY A 176 11.48 -2.92 -12.93
N LEU A 177 10.68 -3.03 -11.87
CA LEU A 177 11.18 -3.19 -10.50
C LEU A 177 11.76 -4.60 -10.24
N GLY A 178 11.27 -5.61 -10.96
CA GLY A 178 11.69 -7.00 -10.81
C GLY A 178 10.87 -7.93 -11.71
N ASN A 179 11.02 -9.23 -11.52
CA ASN A 179 10.31 -10.26 -12.28
C ASN A 179 9.45 -11.13 -11.36
N ARG A 180 8.27 -11.56 -11.83
CA ARG A 180 7.43 -12.50 -11.09
C ARG A 180 7.88 -13.95 -11.24
N GLU A 181 8.60 -14.29 -12.30
CA GLU A 181 9.24 -15.59 -12.45
C GLU A 181 10.43 -15.72 -11.50
N TYR A 182 10.52 -16.85 -10.81
CA TYR A 182 11.58 -17.11 -9.85
C TYR A 182 11.94 -18.60 -9.81
N GLU A 183 13.14 -18.90 -9.36
CA GLU A 183 13.57 -20.25 -8.98
C GLU A 183 13.76 -20.31 -7.47
N LEU A 184 13.11 -21.26 -6.80
CA LEU A 184 13.25 -21.44 -5.36
C LEU A 184 14.42 -22.38 -5.07
N ILE A 185 15.48 -21.84 -4.45
CA ILE A 185 16.66 -22.62 -4.05
C ILE A 185 16.60 -22.83 -2.53
N GLU A 186 16.41 -24.09 -2.12
CA GLU A 186 16.46 -24.46 -0.70
C GLU A 186 17.91 -24.59 -0.21
N ILE A 187 18.25 -23.81 0.82
CA ILE A 187 19.54 -23.91 1.51
C ILE A 187 19.32 -24.71 2.79
N LYS A 188 20.00 -25.85 2.89
CA LYS A 188 19.98 -26.75 4.06
C LYS A 188 21.16 -26.49 4.99
#